data_AF-A0A961Y231-F1
#
_entry.id   AF-A0A961Y231-F1
#
_cell.length_a   1.000
_cell.length_b   1.000
_cell.length_c   1.000
_cell.angle_alpha   90.00
_cell.angle_beta   90.00
_cell.angle_gamma   90.00
#
_symmetry.space_group_name_H-M   'P 1'
#
loop_
_entity.id
_entity.type
_entity.pdbx_description
1 polymer ?
#
loop_
_entity_poly.entity_id
_entity_poly.type
_entity_poly.pdbx_seq_one_letter_code
_entity_poly.pdbx_strand_id
1 'polypeptide(L)'
;MVLHPPFRKVLDGVATREQMFQLFNRHKDTPGFDPISGVPYSGEWFEIDAAEYHFMLNLLPPLFQRTGMFGMSEYKAGYVTSVFFAIRTRGRERWFHGFCDLTDKRSPDA
;
A
#
# COMPACT_ATOMS: atom_id res chain seq x y z
N MET A 1 -13.09 6.60 18.47
CA MET A 1 -11.85 5.85 18.17
C MET A 1 -12.11 5.06 16.91
N VAL A 2 -11.42 5.37 15.81
CA VAL A 2 -11.50 4.53 14.61
C VAL A 2 -10.76 3.24 14.95
N LEU A 3 -11.48 2.12 14.99
CA LEU A 3 -10.87 0.81 15.12
C LEU A 3 -10.23 0.49 13.77
N HIS A 4 -8.92 0.71 13.66
CA HIS A 4 -8.20 0.27 12.46
C HIS A 4 -8.25 -1.26 12.40
N PRO A 5 -8.58 -1.84 11.24
CA PRO A 5 -8.54 -3.28 11.06
C PRO A 5 -7.11 -3.79 11.32
N PRO A 6 -6.96 -5.03 11.83
CA PRO A 6 -5.63 -5.60 12.02
C PRO A 6 -4.89 -5.71 10.68
N PHE A 7 -3.56 -5.58 10.73
CA PHE A 7 -2.73 -5.75 9.54
C PHE A 7 -2.91 -7.15 8.95
N ARG A 8 -3.26 -7.23 7.66
CA ARG A 8 -3.56 -8.47 6.96
C ARG A 8 -2.64 -8.63 5.75
N LYS A 9 -1.86 -9.71 5.73
CA LYS A 9 -1.14 -10.13 4.52
C LYS A 9 -2.14 -10.71 3.53
N VAL A 10 -2.23 -10.14 2.32
CA VAL A 10 -3.24 -10.54 1.32
C VAL A 10 -2.72 -11.48 0.23
N LEU A 11 -1.40 -11.61 0.13
CA LEU A 11 -0.73 -12.53 -0.79
C LEU A 11 0.40 -13.23 -0.05
N ASP A 12 0.51 -14.55 -0.20
CA ASP A 12 1.69 -15.26 0.26
C ASP A 12 2.81 -15.25 -0.79
N GLY A 13 4.06 -15.19 -0.33
CA GLY A 13 5.22 -14.96 -1.20
C GLY A 13 5.35 -13.50 -1.70
N VAL A 14 6.12 -13.35 -2.79
CA VAL A 14 6.43 -12.07 -3.44
C VAL A 14 5.51 -11.90 -4.66
N ALA A 15 4.79 -10.79 -4.73
CA ALA A 15 3.85 -10.51 -5.82
C ALA A 15 4.60 -10.28 -7.13
N THR A 16 4.10 -10.88 -8.21
CA THR A 16 4.47 -10.45 -9.57
C THR A 16 3.84 -9.08 -9.88
N ARG A 17 4.35 -8.39 -10.91
CA ARG A 17 3.76 -7.13 -11.37
C ARG A 17 2.26 -7.23 -11.67
N GLU A 18 1.85 -8.31 -12.34
CA GLU A 18 0.43 -8.55 -12.64
C GLU A 18 -0.38 -8.75 -11.36
N GLN A 19 0.13 -9.53 -10.40
CA GLN A 19 -0.53 -9.73 -9.11
C GLN A 19 -0.63 -8.43 -8.30
N MET A 20 0.40 -7.58 -8.32
CA MET A 20 0.37 -6.26 -7.70
C MET A 20 -0.79 -5.43 -8.24
N PHE A 21 -0.95 -5.33 -9.57
CA PHE A 21 -2.06 -4.59 -10.19
C PHE A 21 -3.44 -5.21 -9.94
N GLN A 22 -3.53 -6.53 -9.75
CA GLN A 22 -4.76 -7.19 -9.33
C GLN A 22 -5.11 -6.86 -7.87
N LEU A 23 -4.13 -6.94 -6.95
CA LEU A 23 -4.31 -6.63 -5.52
C LEU A 23 -4.72 -5.16 -5.32
N PHE A 24 -4.14 -4.29 -6.15
CA PHE A 24 -4.49 -2.89 -6.30
C PHE A 24 -5.96 -2.61 -6.57
N ASN A 25 -6.66 -3.53 -7.23
CA ASN A 25 -8.06 -3.39 -7.62
C ASN A 25 -8.93 -4.48 -6.99
N ARG A 26 -8.41 -5.22 -6.00
CA ARG A 26 -9.05 -6.40 -5.40
C ARG A 26 -10.47 -6.14 -4.92
N HIS A 27 -10.73 -4.92 -4.44
CA HIS A 27 -12.02 -4.55 -3.86
C HIS A 27 -12.91 -3.72 -4.79
N LYS A 28 -12.52 -3.52 -6.07
CA LYS A 28 -13.27 -2.68 -7.01
C LYS A 28 -14.77 -3.06 -7.14
N ASP A 29 -15.10 -4.34 -6.99
CA ASP A 29 -16.46 -4.88 -7.12
C ASP A 29 -17.05 -5.36 -5.78
N THR A 30 -16.49 -4.95 -4.64
CA THR A 30 -16.99 -5.43 -3.33
C THR A 30 -18.35 -4.80 -3.02
N PRO A 31 -19.44 -5.56 -2.93
CA PRO A 31 -20.75 -5.01 -2.64
C PRO A 31 -20.81 -4.47 -1.21
N GLY A 32 -21.53 -3.37 -1.00
CA GLY A 32 -21.78 -2.79 0.32
C GLY A 32 -20.69 -1.85 0.85
N PHE A 33 -19.65 -1.55 0.06
CA PHE A 33 -18.67 -0.52 0.39
C PHE A 33 -18.76 0.65 -0.59
N ASP A 34 -18.60 1.86 -0.07
CA ASP A 34 -18.45 3.04 -0.92
C ASP A 34 -17.09 2.93 -1.65
N PRO A 35 -17.07 3.00 -2.99
CA PRO A 35 -15.85 2.82 -3.78
C PRO A 35 -14.79 3.89 -3.53
N ILE A 36 -15.16 5.01 -2.91
CA ILE A 36 -14.28 6.13 -2.56
C ILE A 36 -13.88 6.06 -1.07
N SER A 37 -14.41 5.12 -0.27
CA SER A 37 -14.06 5.04 1.15
C SER A 37 -12.66 4.49 1.43
N GLY A 38 -12.16 3.56 0.60
CA GLY A 38 -10.84 2.92 0.77
C GLY A 38 -10.75 1.95 1.94
N VAL A 39 -11.76 1.96 2.81
CA VAL A 39 -11.95 1.08 3.97
C VAL A 39 -11.64 -0.40 3.69
N PRO A 40 -12.10 -1.03 2.59
CA PRO A 40 -11.84 -2.45 2.39
C PRO A 40 -10.34 -2.78 2.22
N TYR A 41 -9.55 -1.82 1.74
CA TYR A 41 -8.10 -1.95 1.58
C TYR A 41 -7.32 -1.69 2.88
N SER A 42 -7.92 -1.03 3.87
CA SER A 42 -7.20 -0.60 5.07
C SER A 42 -6.54 -1.77 5.81
N GLY A 43 -5.25 -1.61 6.13
CA GLY A 43 -4.46 -2.62 6.83
C GLY A 43 -3.98 -3.79 5.97
N GLU A 44 -4.35 -3.84 4.68
CA GLU A 44 -3.84 -4.85 3.76
C GLU A 44 -2.41 -4.55 3.31
N TRP A 45 -1.58 -5.59 3.22
CA TRP A 45 -0.21 -5.48 2.75
C TRP A 45 0.25 -6.76 2.05
N PHE A 46 1.27 -6.64 1.20
CA PHE A 46 1.92 -7.75 0.53
C PHE A 46 3.38 -7.43 0.19
N GLU A 47 4.17 -8.47 -0.06
CA GLU A 47 5.57 -8.33 -0.47
C GLU A 47 5.66 -8.18 -1.99
N ILE A 48 6.62 -7.38 -2.45
CA ILE A 48 6.91 -7.14 -3.86
C ILE A 48 8.43 -7.26 -4.09
N ASP A 49 8.84 -7.38 -5.35
CA ASP A 49 10.25 -7.28 -5.70
C ASP A 49 10.74 -5.82 -5.75
N ALA A 50 12.05 -5.62 -5.68
CA ALA A 50 12.68 -4.32 -5.86
C ALA A 50 12.31 -3.68 -7.21
N ALA A 51 12.15 -4.49 -8.26
CA ALA A 51 11.76 -4.01 -9.58
C ALA A 51 10.41 -3.30 -9.57
N GLU A 52 9.41 -3.85 -8.87
CA GLU A 52 8.07 -3.24 -8.73
C GLU A 52 8.11 -1.98 -7.86
N TYR A 53 8.88 -2.00 -6.77
CA TYR A 53 9.07 -0.82 -5.92
C TYR A 53 9.61 0.37 -6.73
N HIS A 54 10.70 0.15 -7.46
CA HIS A 54 11.32 1.21 -8.26
C HIS A 54 10.47 1.57 -9.48
N PHE A 55 9.76 0.62 -10.08
CA PHE A 55 8.82 0.91 -11.16
C PHE A 55 7.74 1.88 -10.69
N MET A 56 7.13 1.63 -9.54
CA MET A 56 6.07 2.49 -8.99
C MET A 56 6.60 3.86 -8.57
N LEU A 57 7.81 3.92 -7.99
CA LEU A 57 8.45 5.19 -7.61
C LEU A 57 8.71 6.11 -8.81
N ASN A 58 9.01 5.55 -9.98
CA ASN A 58 9.29 6.31 -11.19
C ASN A 58 8.05 6.61 -12.04
N LEU A 59 6.88 6.04 -11.70
CA LEU A 59 5.67 6.17 -12.50
C LEU A 59 5.04 7.57 -12.38
N LEU A 60 4.98 8.10 -11.16
CA LEU A 60 4.37 9.39 -10.83
C LEU A 60 5.15 10.03 -9.67
N PRO A 61 5.17 11.37 -9.54
CA PRO A 61 5.73 12.02 -8.36
C PRO A 61 5.01 11.48 -7.10
N PRO A 62 5.75 11.08 -6.06
CA PRO A 62 5.14 10.53 -4.86
C PRO A 62 4.42 11.61 -4.06
N LEU A 63 3.36 11.23 -3.35
CA LEU A 63 2.62 12.12 -2.45
C LEU A 63 3.54 12.62 -1.33
N PHE A 64 4.30 11.69 -0.76
CA PHE A 64 5.39 11.95 0.15
C PHE A 64 6.50 10.94 -0.09
N GLN A 65 7.73 11.33 0.27
CA GLN A 65 8.88 10.44 0.25
C GLN A 65 9.66 10.59 1.56
N ARG A 66 10.11 9.45 2.08
CA ARG A 66 10.99 9.30 3.25
C ARG A 66 12.06 8.25 2.93
N THR A 67 13.05 8.09 3.80
CA THR A 67 14.12 7.11 3.58
C THR A 67 13.54 5.70 3.45
N GLY A 68 13.64 5.11 2.25
CA GLY A 68 13.15 3.77 1.96
C GLY A 68 11.62 3.62 1.94
N MET A 69 10.87 4.72 1.80
CA MET A 69 9.40 4.69 1.75
C MET A 69 8.82 5.83 0.91
N PHE A 70 7.73 5.58 0.21
CA PHE A 70 6.95 6.63 -0.47
C PHE A 70 5.46 6.28 -0.55
N GLY A 71 4.62 7.30 -0.60
CA GLY A 71 3.19 7.16 -0.89
C GLY A 71 2.89 7.50 -2.34
N MET A 72 1.97 6.79 -2.97
CA MET A 72 1.47 7.13 -4.30
C MET A 72 0.53 8.34 -4.25
N SER A 73 0.61 9.19 -5.28
CA SER A 73 -0.27 10.34 -5.46
C SER A 73 -1.68 9.99 -5.94
N GLU A 74 -1.89 8.79 -6.47
CA GLU A 74 -3.23 8.28 -6.77
C GLU A 74 -3.94 7.86 -5.48
N TYR A 75 -4.84 8.73 -4.99
CA TYR A 75 -5.81 8.38 -3.95
C TYR A 75 -6.75 7.32 -4.50
N LYS A 76 -6.50 6.05 -4.14
CA LYS A 76 -7.34 4.95 -4.64
C LYS A 76 -8.77 5.02 -4.15
N ALA A 77 -8.99 5.60 -2.98
CA ALA A 77 -10.29 5.85 -2.42
C ALA A 77 -10.15 6.65 -1.11
N GLY A 78 -10.53 7.94 -1.13
CA GLY A 78 -10.62 8.76 0.08
C GLY A 78 -9.25 9.03 0.67
N TYR A 79 -9.05 8.70 1.95
CA TYR A 79 -7.80 8.92 2.67
C TYR A 79 -6.87 7.69 2.69
N VAL A 80 -7.27 6.57 2.09
CA VAL A 80 -6.44 5.37 2.03
C VAL A 80 -5.56 5.42 0.78
N THR A 81 -4.24 5.47 0.97
CA THR A 81 -3.25 5.50 -0.11
C THR A 81 -2.38 4.25 -0.15
N SER A 82 -1.82 3.99 -1.33
CA SER A 82 -0.79 2.97 -1.54
C SER A 82 0.56 3.49 -1.06
N VAL A 83 1.15 2.81 -0.07
CA VAL A 83 2.49 3.11 0.46
C VAL A 83 3.43 1.96 0.14
N PHE A 84 4.60 2.31 -0.37
CA PHE A 84 5.67 1.38 -0.68
C PHE A 84 6.81 1.61 0.30
N PHE A 85 7.41 0.53 0.81
CA PHE A 85 8.52 0.64 1.75
C PHE A 85 9.47 -0.54 1.69
N ALA A 86 10.73 -0.29 2.04
CA ALA A 86 11.76 -1.30 2.20
C ALA A 86 12.04 -1.55 3.68
N ILE A 87 12.09 -2.82 4.08
CA ILE A 87 12.55 -3.22 5.42
C ILE A 87 13.81 -4.05 5.26
N ARG A 88 14.87 -3.63 5.96
CA ARG A 88 16.09 -4.43 6.05
C ARG A 88 15.97 -5.44 7.19
N THR A 89 16.04 -6.71 6.85
CA THR A 89 16.02 -7.82 7.82
C THR A 89 17.22 -8.73 7.60
N ARG A 90 17.98 -9.02 8.68
CA ARG A 90 19.19 -9.88 8.62
C ARG A 90 20.14 -9.51 7.46
N GLY A 91 20.33 -8.22 7.22
CA GLY A 91 21.21 -7.70 6.18
C GLY A 91 20.63 -7.68 4.77
N ARG A 92 19.48 -8.31 4.50
CA ARG A 92 18.78 -8.30 3.21
C ARG A 92 17.65 -7.30 3.20
N GLU A 93 17.55 -6.52 2.13
CA GLU A 93 16.41 -5.65 1.88
C GLU A 93 15.25 -6.47 1.30
N ARG A 94 14.04 -6.13 1.75
CA ARG A 94 12.77 -6.68 1.25
C ARG A 94 11.82 -5.52 1.04
N TRP A 95 10.99 -5.60 0.01
CA TRP A 95 10.12 -4.53 -0.42
C TRP A 95 8.67 -4.92 -0.23
N PHE A 96 7.86 -3.95 0.17
CA PHE A 96 6.47 -4.18 0.52
C PHE A 96 5.60 -3.07 -0.03
N HIS A 97 4.35 -3.42 -0.25
CA HIS A 97 3.25 -2.50 -0.45
C HIS A 97 2.26 -2.67 0.69
N GLY A 98 1.72 -1.56 1.19
CA GLY A 98 0.62 -1.54 2.13
C GLY A 98 -0.34 -0.40 1.84
N PHE A 99 -1.61 -0.60 2.18
CA PHE A 99 -2.60 0.47 2.16
C PHE A 99 -2.65 1.16 3.52
N CYS A 100 -2.41 2.48 3.52
CA CYS A 100 -2.40 3.30 4.73
C CYS A 100 -3.51 4.34 4.70
N ASP A 101 -4.29 4.40 5.77
CA ASP A 101 -5.23 5.50 6.03
C ASP A 101 -4.45 6.71 6.55
N LEU A 102 -4.43 7.80 5.77
CA LEU A 102 -3.75 9.04 6.11
C LEU A 102 -4.50 9.88 7.14
N THR A 103 -5.74 9.55 7.49
CA THR A 103 -6.43 10.21 8.63
C THR A 103 -5.86 9.78 9.99
N ASP A 104 -5.16 8.63 10.06
CA ASP A 104 -4.42 8.25 11.25
C ASP A 104 -3.24 9.21 11.43
N LYS A 105 -3.15 9.84 12.60
CA LYS A 105 -2.04 10.73 12.98
C LYS A 105 -0.70 9.99 13.10
N ARG A 106 -0.71 8.66 13.06
CA ARG A 106 0.47 7.79 13.02
C ARG A 106 0.80 7.34 11.59
N SER A 107 0.10 7.86 10.59
CA SER A 107 0.39 7.60 9.18
C SER A 107 1.76 8.19 8.80
N PRO A 108 2.42 7.62 7.77
CA PRO A 108 3.78 8.02 7.41
C PRO A 108 3.91 9.43 6.80
N ASP A 109 2.79 10.07 6.43
CA ASP A 109 2.78 11.45 5.93
C ASP A 109 2.81 12.51 7.06
N ALA A 110 2.33 12.12 8.26
CA ALA A 110 2.14 12.99 9.41
C ALA A 110 3.44 13.55 10.03
#